data_AF-A0A834U9P7-F1
#
_entry.id   AF-A0A834U9P7-F1
#
_cell.length_a   1.000
_cell.length_b   1.000
_cell.length_c   1.000
_cell.angle_alpha   90.00
_cell.angle_beta   90.00
_cell.angle_gamma   90.00
#
_symmetry.space_group_name_H-M   'P 1'
#
loop_
_entity.id
_entity.type
_entity.pdbx_description
1 polymer ?
#
loop_
_entity_poly.entity_id
_entity_poly.type
_entity_poly.pdbx_seq_one_letter_code
_entity_poly.pdbx_strand_id
1 'polypeptide(L)'
;MIFNSLKYQRLSTVCKVLERSRGLYPNLSTMFIRCKSDDAFVTIADVSKRVKAAKTPEYIPRKYLLKVNGQESLKHLKWMLQKDILCQDIFLTGSPGSRRRELALAFLELTNRELEFIALSRDTTEADLKQRREIKGGTAYFHDQSAVRAATNGRVLVIEGVEKAERNVLPILNNLLENREMHLEDGRFLIPAARYDKLLEQHSQAELDAWQLVRVSEDFRVIALGLPSPRYPGHPLDPPLRSRFQARYIPFSTFEVS
;
A
#
# COMPACT_ATOMS: atom_id res chain seq x y z
N MET A 1 -27.12 37.87 -3.32
CA MET A 1 -26.46 36.86 -4.17
C MET A 1 -24.96 37.13 -4.25
N ILE A 2 -24.20 36.87 -3.18
CA ILE A 2 -22.74 36.93 -3.22
C ILE A 2 -22.26 35.90 -2.21
N PHE A 3 -21.77 34.74 -2.65
CA PHE A 3 -20.85 33.86 -1.92
C PHE A 3 -20.63 32.57 -2.76
N ASN A 4 -19.67 32.58 -3.69
CA ASN A 4 -19.02 31.32 -4.15
C ASN A 4 -17.76 31.48 -5.04
N SER A 5 -17.00 32.57 -4.90
CA SER A 5 -15.78 32.78 -5.72
C SER A 5 -14.49 32.19 -5.11
N LEU A 6 -14.45 31.92 -3.80
CA LEU A 6 -13.20 31.57 -3.10
C LEU A 6 -12.85 30.07 -3.08
N LYS A 7 -13.77 29.17 -3.47
CA LYS A 7 -13.49 27.71 -3.51
C LYS A 7 -12.74 27.26 -4.77
N TYR A 8 -12.68 28.10 -5.81
CA TYR A 8 -12.07 27.73 -7.10
C TYR A 8 -10.57 28.03 -7.23
N GLN A 9 -10.00 28.90 -6.40
CA GLN A 9 -8.59 29.29 -6.56
C GLN A 9 -7.58 28.28 -5.98
N ARG A 10 -8.00 27.38 -5.07
CA ARG A 10 -7.11 26.41 -4.38
C ARG A 10 -7.00 25.02 -5.04
N LEU A 11 -7.88 24.67 -5.99
CA LEU A 11 -7.74 23.49 -6.85
C LEU A 11 -6.50 23.58 -7.77
N SER A 12 -5.99 24.80 -7.99
CA SER A 12 -4.88 25.06 -8.90
C SER A 12 -3.56 24.44 -8.47
N THR A 13 -3.28 24.21 -7.18
CA THR A 13 -1.96 23.71 -6.76
C THR A 13 -1.81 22.20 -6.98
N VAL A 14 -2.86 21.41 -6.76
CA VAL A 14 -2.84 19.96 -7.02
C VAL A 14 -2.86 19.68 -8.53
N CYS A 15 -3.62 20.47 -9.29
CA CYS A 15 -3.60 20.41 -10.76
C CYS A 15 -2.25 20.90 -11.34
N LYS A 16 -1.65 21.98 -10.82
CA LYS A 16 -0.30 22.45 -11.23
C LYS A 16 0.80 21.42 -10.97
N VAL A 17 0.66 20.63 -9.93
CA VAL A 17 1.57 19.52 -9.61
C VAL A 17 1.55 18.43 -10.69
N LEU A 18 0.44 18.31 -11.45
CA LEU A 18 0.29 17.43 -12.61
C LEU A 18 0.62 18.12 -13.96
N GLU A 19 0.71 19.46 -14.03
CA GLU A 19 0.80 20.23 -15.28
C GLU A 19 2.14 20.15 -16.03
N ARG A 20 3.22 19.63 -15.41
CA ARG A 20 4.52 19.45 -16.10
C ARG A 20 4.63 18.13 -16.88
N SER A 21 3.67 17.23 -16.70
CA SER A 21 3.47 16.06 -17.55
C SER A 21 2.57 16.47 -18.72
N ARG A 22 3.13 16.62 -19.93
CA ARG A 22 2.31 16.60 -21.14
C ARG A 22 1.76 15.19 -21.32
N GLY A 23 0.63 14.91 -20.67
CA GLY A 23 -0.08 13.63 -20.75
C GLY A 23 -1.26 13.61 -19.79
N LEU A 24 -2.45 13.96 -20.29
CA LEU A 24 -3.71 13.94 -19.55
C LEU A 24 -4.04 12.52 -19.05
N TYR A 25 -4.45 12.43 -17.79
CA TYR A 25 -5.00 11.24 -17.15
C TYR A 25 -6.52 11.12 -17.45
N PRO A 26 -7.04 9.93 -17.77
CA PRO A 26 -8.46 9.72 -17.94
C PRO A 26 -9.12 9.64 -16.55
N ASN A 27 -10.21 10.40 -16.36
CA ASN A 27 -11.26 10.30 -15.32
C ASN A 27 -11.60 11.63 -14.59
N LEU A 28 -11.14 12.76 -15.10
CA LEU A 28 -11.98 13.96 -15.16
C LEU A 28 -12.76 13.86 -16.48
N SER A 29 -14.03 13.46 -16.45
CA SER A 29 -14.86 13.52 -17.67
C SER A 29 -15.24 14.98 -17.95
N THR A 30 -14.30 15.71 -18.52
CA THR A 30 -14.61 16.52 -19.70
C THR A 30 -13.48 16.30 -20.67
N MET A 31 -13.85 15.90 -21.89
CA MET A 31 -13.02 15.69 -23.08
C MET A 31 -12.39 14.29 -23.25
N PHE A 32 -13.00 13.58 -24.20
CA PHE A 32 -12.46 12.51 -25.02
C PHE A 32 -10.96 12.68 -25.31
N ILE A 33 -10.14 11.63 -25.11
CA ILE A 33 -8.99 11.22 -25.94
C ILE A 33 -8.37 9.94 -25.36
N ARG A 34 -7.96 9.04 -26.27
CA ARG A 34 -7.36 7.72 -26.05
C ARG A 34 -5.87 7.81 -26.42
N CYS A 35 -4.95 7.62 -25.48
CA CYS A 35 -3.48 7.47 -25.70
C CYS A 35 -2.99 6.46 -24.63
N LYS A 36 -2.35 5.30 -24.86
CA LYS A 36 -1.18 4.89 -25.68
C LYS A 36 0.08 5.76 -25.44
N SER A 37 0.60 5.73 -24.22
CA SER A 37 2.03 5.98 -23.96
C SER A 37 2.43 5.26 -22.67
N ASP A 38 3.45 4.40 -22.75
CA ASP A 38 3.80 3.41 -21.72
C ASP A 38 4.42 3.97 -20.43
N ASP A 39 4.69 5.28 -20.32
CA ASP A 39 5.35 5.88 -19.17
C ASP A 39 4.62 7.15 -18.65
N ALA A 40 3.74 6.99 -17.67
CA ALA A 40 3.11 8.11 -16.95
C ALA A 40 3.98 8.57 -15.77
N PHE A 41 4.08 9.88 -15.52
CA PHE A 41 4.89 10.44 -14.43
C PHE A 41 4.03 11.18 -13.40
N VAL A 42 4.11 10.75 -12.15
CA VAL A 42 3.54 11.49 -11.03
C VAL A 42 4.62 12.40 -10.47
N THR A 43 4.36 13.70 -10.48
CA THR A 43 5.22 14.69 -9.83
C THR A 43 4.50 15.24 -8.62
N ILE A 44 5.21 15.47 -7.52
CA ILE A 44 4.75 16.21 -6.33
C ILE A 44 5.86 17.19 -5.95
N ALA A 45 5.62 18.48 -6.23
CA ALA A 45 6.63 19.53 -6.12
C ALA A 45 7.90 19.20 -6.94
N ASP A 46 9.01 18.90 -6.27
CA ASP A 46 10.34 18.56 -6.81
C ASP A 46 10.58 17.06 -6.98
N VAL A 47 9.65 16.20 -6.54
CA VAL A 47 9.83 14.74 -6.58
C VAL A 47 8.96 14.14 -7.68
N SER A 48 9.56 13.40 -8.60
CA SER A 48 8.85 12.73 -9.70
C SER A 48 9.10 11.22 -9.67
N LYS A 49 8.04 10.42 -9.88
CA LYS A 49 8.11 8.97 -10.00
C LYS A 49 7.41 8.52 -11.28
N ARG A 50 8.04 7.58 -11.99
CA ARG A 50 7.42 6.86 -13.10
C ARG A 50 6.42 5.84 -12.57
N VAL A 51 5.21 5.90 -13.09
CA VAL A 51 4.09 5.04 -12.71
C VAL A 51 3.90 3.94 -13.74
N LYS A 52 3.90 2.69 -13.27
CA LYS A 52 3.56 1.51 -14.06
C LYS A 52 2.04 1.43 -14.21
N ALA A 53 1.57 0.95 -15.36
CA ALA A 53 0.16 0.60 -15.52
C ALA A 53 -0.19 -0.59 -14.60
N ALA A 54 -1.29 -0.46 -13.85
CA ALA A 54 -1.81 -1.56 -13.04
C ALA A 54 -2.31 -2.71 -13.93
N LYS A 55 -2.13 -3.94 -13.46
CA LYS A 55 -2.64 -5.15 -14.15
C LYS A 55 -4.14 -5.24 -13.98
N THR A 56 -4.63 -4.87 -12.80
CA THR A 56 -6.01 -5.08 -12.37
C THR A 56 -6.58 -3.79 -11.77
N PRO A 57 -7.19 -2.92 -12.60
CA PRO A 57 -7.59 -1.57 -12.20
C PRO A 57 -8.76 -1.52 -11.20
N GLU A 58 -9.47 -2.62 -10.94
CA GLU A 58 -10.47 -2.66 -9.86
C GLU A 58 -9.86 -2.63 -8.44
N TYR A 59 -8.59 -3.01 -8.27
CA TYR A 59 -7.91 -2.95 -6.97
C TYR A 59 -7.33 -1.58 -6.67
N ILE A 60 -7.54 -0.58 -7.53
CA ILE A 60 -7.05 0.77 -7.30
C ILE A 60 -8.15 1.57 -6.59
N PRO A 61 -7.86 2.17 -5.42
CA PRO A 61 -8.84 3.02 -4.74
C PRO A 61 -9.19 4.24 -5.60
N ARG A 62 -10.45 4.67 -5.53
CA ARG A 62 -10.99 5.80 -6.32
C ARG A 62 -11.65 6.83 -5.42
N LYS A 63 -11.61 8.11 -5.84
CA LYS A 63 -12.28 9.26 -5.19
C LYS A 63 -11.67 9.66 -3.84
N TYR A 64 -10.44 9.26 -3.54
CA TYR A 64 -9.73 9.64 -2.32
C TYR A 64 -8.93 10.93 -2.51
N LEU A 65 -8.41 11.19 -3.71
CA LEU A 65 -7.72 12.45 -4.04
C LEU A 65 -8.59 13.68 -3.80
N LEU A 66 -9.90 13.58 -4.04
CA LEU A 66 -10.87 14.66 -3.80
C LEU A 66 -11.03 15.01 -2.30
N LYS A 67 -10.71 14.07 -1.42
CA LYS A 67 -10.77 14.28 0.04
C LYS A 67 -9.48 14.88 0.58
N VAL A 68 -8.39 14.76 -0.16
CA VAL A 68 -7.08 15.25 0.25
C VAL A 68 -6.95 16.73 -0.09
N ASN A 69 -7.35 17.56 0.88
CA ASN A 69 -7.23 19.01 0.78
C ASN A 69 -6.12 19.52 1.71
N GLY A 70 -5.44 20.59 1.27
CA GLY A 70 -4.46 21.33 2.07
C GLY A 70 -3.00 21.00 1.80
N GLN A 71 -2.13 22.00 2.07
CA GLN A 71 -0.68 21.91 1.85
C GLN A 71 -0.01 20.85 2.72
N GLU A 72 -0.51 20.61 3.93
CA GLU A 72 0.02 19.57 4.82
C GLU A 72 -0.13 18.18 4.22
N SER A 73 -1.28 17.88 3.62
CA SER A 73 -1.51 16.58 2.99
C SER A 73 -0.59 16.37 1.79
N LEU A 74 -0.31 17.41 1.01
CA LEU A 74 0.69 17.35 -0.07
C LEU A 74 2.10 17.10 0.46
N LYS A 75 2.50 17.69 1.58
CA LYS A 75 3.80 17.38 2.23
C LYS A 75 3.89 15.90 2.62
N HIS A 76 2.81 15.33 3.14
CA HIS A 76 2.77 13.90 3.48
C HIS A 76 2.83 13.02 2.23
N LEU A 77 2.05 13.32 1.17
CA LEU A 77 2.11 12.58 -0.09
C LEU A 77 3.47 12.68 -0.77
N LYS A 78 4.11 13.86 -0.75
CA LYS A 78 5.49 14.05 -1.22
C LYS A 78 6.45 13.12 -0.48
N TRP A 79 6.37 13.11 0.85
CA TRP A 79 7.21 12.25 1.68
C TRP A 79 6.96 10.76 1.39
N MET A 80 5.70 10.34 1.24
CA MET A 80 5.37 8.96 0.87
C MET A 80 5.95 8.59 -0.49
N LEU A 81 5.87 9.50 -1.48
CA LEU A 81 6.46 9.30 -2.80
C LEU A 81 7.98 9.13 -2.73
N GLN A 82 8.68 9.94 -1.92
CA GLN A 82 10.12 9.78 -1.70
C GLN A 82 10.46 8.41 -1.12
N LYS A 83 9.69 7.92 -0.14
CA LYS A 83 9.93 6.60 0.47
C LYS A 83 9.65 5.45 -0.47
N ASP A 84 8.63 5.59 -1.30
CA ASP A 84 8.27 4.61 -2.32
C ASP A 84 9.28 4.57 -3.50
N ILE A 85 9.95 5.69 -3.82
CA ILE A 85 11.10 5.69 -4.75
C ILE A 85 12.30 4.94 -4.15
N LEU A 86 12.51 5.06 -2.83
CA LEU A 86 13.58 4.36 -2.11
C LEU A 86 13.26 2.90 -1.79
N CYS A 87 12.11 2.37 -2.27
CA CYS A 87 11.65 1.01 -1.98
C CYS A 87 11.53 0.70 -0.47
N GLN A 88 11.12 1.70 0.33
CA GLN A 88 10.97 1.57 1.78
C GLN A 88 9.50 1.40 2.18
N ASP A 89 9.24 0.54 3.15
CA ASP A 89 7.90 0.37 3.72
C ASP A 89 7.54 1.55 4.64
N ILE A 90 6.27 1.94 4.64
CA ILE A 90 5.80 3.18 5.26
C ILE A 90 4.95 2.84 6.49
N PHE A 91 5.13 3.60 7.56
CA PHE A 91 4.26 3.57 8.74
C PHE A 91 3.66 4.94 9.01
N LEU A 92 2.35 5.06 8.81
CA LEU A 92 1.60 6.26 9.10
C LEU A 92 1.04 6.19 10.52
N THR A 93 1.65 6.97 11.41
CA THR A 93 1.22 7.08 12.80
C THR A 93 0.43 8.35 13.01
N GLY A 94 -0.44 8.36 14.00
CA GLY A 94 -1.24 9.54 14.29
C GLY A 94 -2.44 9.18 15.11
N SER A 95 -3.33 10.13 15.21
CA SER A 95 -4.52 9.98 16.03
C SER A 95 -5.58 9.07 15.37
N PRO A 96 -6.51 8.51 16.18
CA PRO A 96 -7.61 7.72 15.66
C PRO A 96 -8.47 8.58 14.71
N GLY A 97 -8.93 7.95 13.63
CA GLY A 97 -9.66 8.62 12.56
C GLY A 97 -9.27 8.10 11.18
N SER A 98 -10.05 8.49 10.17
CA SER A 98 -9.91 8.02 8.78
C SER A 98 -8.75 8.67 8.02
N ARG A 99 -8.24 9.83 8.48
CA ARG A 99 -7.27 10.65 7.74
C ARG A 99 -6.01 9.89 7.29
N ARG A 100 -5.47 9.02 8.14
CA ARG A 100 -4.29 8.18 7.82
C ARG A 100 -4.61 7.21 6.67
N ARG A 101 -5.77 6.55 6.76
CA ARG A 101 -6.28 5.63 5.74
C ARG A 101 -6.58 6.38 4.43
N GLU A 102 -7.28 7.51 4.51
CA GLU A 102 -7.60 8.33 3.34
C GLU A 102 -6.34 8.81 2.61
N LEU A 103 -5.31 9.22 3.35
CA LEU A 103 -4.03 9.61 2.76
C LEU A 103 -3.33 8.43 2.07
N ALA A 104 -3.32 7.25 2.71
CA ALA A 104 -2.76 6.04 2.12
C ALA A 104 -3.48 5.65 0.82
N LEU A 105 -4.81 5.68 0.83
CA LEU A 105 -5.63 5.37 -0.35
C LEU A 105 -5.48 6.41 -1.46
N ALA A 106 -5.41 7.70 -1.10
CA ALA A 106 -5.15 8.76 -2.07
C ALA A 106 -3.76 8.64 -2.71
N PHE A 107 -2.75 8.21 -1.94
CA PHE A 107 -1.42 7.93 -2.47
C PHE A 107 -1.44 6.80 -3.51
N LEU A 108 -2.19 5.72 -3.24
CA LEU A 108 -2.34 4.60 -4.19
C LEU A 108 -3.13 4.99 -5.44
N GLU A 109 -4.17 5.81 -5.29
CA GLU A 109 -4.90 6.39 -6.41
C GLU A 109 -3.97 7.25 -7.28
N LEU A 110 -3.14 8.10 -6.65
CA LEU A 110 -2.18 8.96 -7.36
C LEU A 110 -1.13 8.15 -8.14
N THR A 111 -0.59 7.12 -7.50
CA THR A 111 0.50 6.30 -8.06
C THR A 111 0.00 5.13 -8.92
N ASN A 112 -1.32 5.01 -9.13
CA ASN A 112 -1.96 3.93 -9.89
C ASN A 112 -1.56 2.53 -9.40
N ARG A 113 -1.52 2.35 -8.07
CA ARG A 113 -1.05 1.12 -7.42
C ARG A 113 -2.23 0.31 -6.90
N GLU A 114 -2.18 -0.99 -7.13
CA GLU A 114 -3.17 -1.94 -6.63
C GLU A 114 -3.07 -2.09 -5.12
N LEU A 115 -4.22 -2.18 -4.45
CA LEU A 115 -4.37 -2.28 -3.01
C LEU A 115 -4.79 -3.68 -2.61
N GLU A 116 -4.16 -4.20 -1.56
CA GLU A 116 -4.73 -5.24 -0.69
C GLU A 116 -4.84 -4.68 0.71
N PHE A 117 -5.97 -4.91 1.38
CA PHE A 117 -6.25 -4.34 2.69
C PHE A 117 -6.39 -5.44 3.74
N ILE A 118 -5.83 -5.20 4.92
CA ILE A 118 -6.03 -6.04 6.10
C ILE A 118 -6.19 -5.16 7.34
N ALA A 119 -7.23 -5.45 8.14
CA ALA A 119 -7.43 -4.85 9.45
C ALA A 119 -7.06 -5.86 10.52
N LEU A 120 -6.06 -5.53 11.33
CA LEU A 120 -5.63 -6.33 12.46
C LEU A 120 -6.49 -6.02 13.68
N SER A 121 -6.90 -7.11 14.31
CA SER A 121 -7.66 -7.14 15.55
C SER A 121 -7.05 -8.17 16.48
N ARG A 122 -7.55 -8.25 17.71
CA ARG A 122 -7.12 -9.29 18.67
C ARG A 122 -7.53 -10.69 18.23
N ASP A 123 -8.52 -10.79 17.35
CA ASP A 123 -9.04 -12.06 16.84
C ASP A 123 -8.42 -12.44 15.48
N THR A 124 -7.50 -11.61 14.96
CA THR A 124 -6.84 -11.88 13.68
C THR A 124 -5.85 -13.03 13.85
N THR A 125 -6.01 -14.06 13.03
CA THR A 125 -5.18 -15.26 13.06
C THR A 125 -4.20 -15.29 11.90
N GLU A 126 -3.23 -16.20 11.96
CA GLU A 126 -2.32 -16.51 10.86
C GLU A 126 -3.04 -16.85 9.55
N ALA A 127 -4.18 -17.54 9.63
CA ALA A 127 -4.97 -17.92 8.47
C ALA A 127 -5.54 -16.71 7.71
N ASP A 128 -5.80 -15.59 8.40
CA ASP A 128 -6.32 -14.35 7.78
C ASP A 128 -5.22 -13.56 7.04
N LEU A 129 -3.94 -13.87 7.30
CA LEU A 129 -2.79 -13.28 6.63
C LEU A 129 -2.27 -14.16 5.49
N LYS A 130 -2.13 -15.46 5.78
CA LYS A 130 -1.56 -16.45 4.87
C LYS A 130 -2.63 -17.02 3.96
N GLN A 131 -3.31 -18.05 4.43
CA GLN A 131 -4.24 -18.85 3.66
C GLN A 131 -5.36 -19.34 4.56
N ARG A 132 -6.57 -19.32 4.01
CA ARG A 132 -7.74 -19.89 4.65
C ARG A 132 -8.08 -21.21 3.98
N ARG A 133 -8.30 -22.26 4.77
CA ARG A 133 -8.78 -23.54 4.25
C ARG A 133 -10.29 -23.47 4.03
N GLU A 134 -10.71 -23.62 2.79
CA GLU A 134 -12.12 -23.63 2.39
C GLU A 134 -12.50 -24.99 1.81
N ILE A 135 -13.70 -25.47 2.10
CA ILE A 135 -14.20 -26.73 1.55
C ILE A 135 -15.14 -26.40 0.40
N LYS A 136 -14.82 -26.88 -0.80
CA LYS A 136 -15.66 -26.72 -1.99
C LYS A 136 -15.91 -28.09 -2.61
N GLY A 137 -17.17 -28.51 -2.69
CA GLY A 137 -17.53 -29.79 -3.29
C GLY A 137 -16.90 -31.01 -2.63
N GLY A 138 -16.68 -30.98 -1.31
CA GLY A 138 -16.11 -32.10 -0.54
C GLY A 138 -14.59 -32.17 -0.50
N THR A 139 -13.88 -31.29 -1.23
CA THR A 139 -12.42 -31.18 -1.19
C THR A 139 -12.01 -29.89 -0.49
N ALA A 140 -10.97 -29.96 0.34
CA ALA A 140 -10.38 -28.79 0.97
C ALA A 140 -9.38 -28.11 0.03
N TYR A 141 -9.52 -26.80 -0.14
CA TYR A 141 -8.63 -25.94 -0.92
C TYR A 141 -8.09 -24.83 -0.02
N PHE A 142 -6.86 -24.39 -0.30
CA PHE A 142 -6.27 -23.24 0.37
C PHE A 142 -6.52 -21.99 -0.47
N HIS A 143 -7.15 -20.99 0.14
CA HIS A 143 -7.42 -19.70 -0.46
C HIS A 143 -6.44 -18.66 0.07
N ASP A 144 -5.61 -18.11 -0.84
CA ASP A 144 -4.63 -17.07 -0.55
C ASP A 144 -5.30 -15.80 -0.01
N GLN A 145 -4.82 -15.31 1.13
CA GLN A 145 -5.33 -14.08 1.75
C GLN A 145 -4.52 -12.85 1.33
N SER A 146 -4.90 -11.69 1.88
CA SER A 146 -4.42 -10.37 1.46
C SER A 146 -2.89 -10.26 1.42
N ALA A 147 -2.16 -10.82 2.39
CA ALA A 147 -0.70 -10.66 2.42
C ALA A 147 -0.01 -11.45 1.31
N VAL A 148 -0.46 -12.69 1.07
CA VAL A 148 0.06 -13.56 0.00
C VAL A 148 -0.27 -12.97 -1.37
N ARG A 149 -1.53 -12.57 -1.58
CA ARG A 149 -1.98 -11.94 -2.83
C ARG A 149 -1.22 -10.65 -3.12
N ALA A 150 -0.91 -9.85 -2.10
CA ALA A 150 -0.13 -8.64 -2.27
C ALA A 150 1.31 -8.93 -2.67
N ALA A 151 1.96 -9.88 -1.98
CA ALA A 151 3.33 -10.26 -2.23
C ALA A 151 3.54 -10.87 -3.63
N THR A 152 2.64 -11.76 -4.06
CA THR A 152 2.74 -12.41 -5.37
C THR A 152 2.42 -11.47 -6.53
N ASN A 153 1.37 -10.67 -6.41
CA ASN A 153 0.94 -9.78 -7.50
C ASN A 153 1.72 -8.45 -7.55
N GLY A 154 2.49 -8.11 -6.50
CA GLY A 154 3.21 -6.83 -6.39
C GLY A 154 2.31 -5.66 -6.02
N ARG A 155 1.25 -5.94 -5.26
CA ARG A 155 0.30 -4.92 -4.76
C ARG A 155 0.86 -4.25 -3.51
N VAL A 156 0.25 -3.14 -3.12
CA VAL A 156 0.52 -2.52 -1.83
C VAL A 156 -0.39 -3.12 -0.78
N LEU A 157 0.21 -3.72 0.25
CA LEU A 157 -0.51 -4.20 1.41
C LEU A 157 -0.70 -3.05 2.41
N VAL A 158 -1.94 -2.63 2.63
CA VAL A 158 -2.29 -1.68 3.68
C VAL A 158 -2.71 -2.45 4.92
N ILE A 159 -1.93 -2.33 5.99
CA ILE A 159 -2.17 -2.99 7.27
C ILE A 159 -2.68 -1.95 8.25
N GLU A 160 -3.87 -2.14 8.79
CA GLU A 160 -4.44 -1.25 9.80
C GLU A 160 -4.48 -1.89 11.18
N GLY A 161 -4.16 -1.11 12.21
CA GLY A 161 -4.28 -1.57 13.59
C GLY A 161 -3.11 -2.44 14.04
N VAL A 162 -1.90 -2.13 13.59
CA VAL A 162 -0.68 -2.87 13.97
C VAL A 162 -0.48 -2.91 15.50
N GLU A 163 -0.96 -1.89 16.22
CA GLU A 163 -0.96 -1.87 17.69
C GLU A 163 -1.89 -2.90 18.34
N LYS A 164 -2.81 -3.49 17.57
CA LYS A 164 -3.80 -4.49 18.03
C LYS A 164 -3.45 -5.91 17.60
N ALA A 165 -2.34 -6.09 16.88
CA ALA A 165 -1.92 -7.39 16.39
C ALA A 165 -1.68 -8.37 17.54
N GLU A 166 -2.12 -9.61 17.34
CA GLU A 166 -1.90 -10.71 18.27
C GLU A 166 -0.45 -11.23 18.16
N ARG A 167 0.04 -11.94 19.18
CA ARG A 167 1.46 -12.30 19.29
C ARG A 167 1.90 -13.32 18.24
N ASN A 168 1.00 -14.21 17.83
CA ASN A 168 1.22 -15.17 16.75
C ASN A 168 1.40 -14.51 15.36
N VAL A 169 0.80 -13.34 15.13
CA VAL A 169 0.81 -12.63 13.84
C VAL A 169 2.12 -11.84 13.65
N LEU A 170 2.68 -11.30 14.72
CA LEU A 170 3.85 -10.42 14.66
C LEU A 170 5.08 -11.06 14.02
N PRO A 171 5.46 -12.33 14.33
CA PRO A 171 6.60 -13.00 13.68
C PRO A 171 6.41 -13.15 12.17
N ILE A 172 5.19 -13.48 11.73
CA ILE A 172 4.84 -13.69 10.32
C ILE A 172 4.99 -12.36 9.57
N LEU A 173 4.43 -11.28 10.12
CA LEU A 173 4.57 -9.94 9.55
C LEU A 173 6.03 -9.48 9.54
N ASN A 174 6.78 -9.72 10.61
CA ASN A 174 8.19 -9.35 10.68
C ASN A 174 9.00 -10.05 9.59
N ASN A 175 8.83 -11.36 9.37
CA ASN A 175 9.55 -12.08 8.33
C ASN A 175 9.16 -11.60 6.90
N LEU A 176 7.87 -11.33 6.67
CA LEU A 176 7.40 -10.79 5.40
C LEU A 176 7.95 -9.38 5.12
N LEU A 177 8.11 -8.55 6.14
CA LEU A 177 8.65 -7.20 6.01
C LEU A 177 10.17 -7.19 5.86
N GLU A 178 10.85 -8.06 6.58
CA GLU A 178 12.30 -8.16 6.61
C GLU A 178 12.86 -8.88 5.38
N ASN A 179 12.44 -10.12 5.15
CA ASN A 179 13.05 -11.00 4.15
C ASN A 179 12.19 -11.14 2.89
N ARG A 180 10.93 -10.66 2.92
CA ARG A 180 9.91 -11.00 1.91
C ARG A 180 9.68 -12.51 1.82
N GLU A 181 9.75 -13.18 2.98
CA GLU A 181 9.61 -14.63 3.09
C GLU A 181 8.39 -15.00 3.92
N MET A 182 7.71 -16.08 3.52
CA MET A 182 6.53 -16.58 4.20
C MET A 182 6.29 -18.05 3.84
N HIS A 183 6.14 -18.90 4.86
CA HIS A 183 5.67 -20.27 4.69
C HIS A 183 4.16 -20.30 4.54
N LEU A 184 3.66 -21.02 3.54
CA LEU A 184 2.24 -21.23 3.28
C LEU A 184 1.81 -22.63 3.75
N GLU A 185 0.53 -22.79 4.05
CA GLU A 185 -0.04 -24.02 4.60
C GLU A 185 -0.18 -25.13 3.54
N ASP A 186 -0.23 -24.75 2.27
CA ASP A 186 -0.22 -25.66 1.12
C ASP A 186 1.17 -26.19 0.75
N GLY A 187 2.21 -25.82 1.51
CA GLY A 187 3.60 -26.22 1.27
C GLY A 187 4.39 -25.24 0.39
N ARG A 188 3.74 -24.20 -0.16
CA ARG A 188 4.46 -23.17 -0.91
C ARG A 188 5.30 -22.29 0.01
N PHE A 189 6.40 -21.76 -0.53
CA PHE A 189 7.28 -20.85 0.19
C PHE A 189 7.53 -19.59 -0.61
N LEU A 190 7.11 -18.44 -0.07
CA LEU A 190 7.40 -17.14 -0.65
C LEU A 190 8.88 -16.82 -0.46
N ILE A 191 9.57 -16.45 -1.54
CA ILE A 191 10.96 -16.00 -1.51
C ILE A 191 11.15 -14.67 -2.25
N PRO A 192 12.09 -13.81 -1.81
CA PRO A 192 12.36 -12.53 -2.46
C PRO A 192 12.80 -12.73 -3.91
N ALA A 193 12.32 -11.84 -4.80
CA ALA A 193 12.68 -11.78 -6.23
C ALA A 193 14.17 -12.04 -6.50
N ALA A 194 15.06 -11.28 -5.86
CA ALA A 194 16.49 -11.38 -6.08
C ALA A 194 17.08 -12.76 -5.74
N ARG A 195 16.48 -13.52 -4.81
CA ARG A 195 16.92 -14.88 -4.50
C ARG A 195 16.32 -15.88 -5.49
N TYR A 196 15.04 -15.71 -5.84
CA TYR A 196 14.37 -16.54 -6.83
C TYR A 196 15.09 -16.47 -8.18
N ASP A 197 15.43 -15.26 -8.63
CA ASP A 197 16.07 -15.04 -9.94
C ASP A 197 17.47 -15.68 -9.98
N LYS A 198 18.24 -15.61 -8.89
CA LYS A 198 19.52 -16.32 -8.76
C LYS A 198 19.39 -17.85 -8.80
N LEU A 199 18.33 -18.39 -8.21
CA LEU A 199 18.06 -19.82 -8.26
C LEU A 199 17.65 -20.25 -9.67
N LEU A 200 16.89 -19.41 -10.38
CA LEU A 200 16.49 -19.66 -11.77
C LEU A 200 17.68 -19.65 -12.76
N GLU A 201 18.76 -18.95 -12.43
CA GLU A 201 20.02 -19.03 -13.20
C GLU A 201 20.74 -20.37 -13.01
N GLN A 202 20.56 -21.04 -11.88
CA GLN A 202 21.25 -22.28 -11.50
C GLN A 202 20.42 -23.54 -11.74
N HIS A 203 19.10 -23.41 -11.65
CA HIS A 203 18.12 -24.48 -11.66
C HIS A 203 17.02 -24.19 -12.68
N SER A 204 16.40 -25.24 -13.19
CA SER A 204 15.27 -25.10 -14.11
C SER A 204 14.00 -24.67 -13.37
N GLN A 205 13.08 -24.00 -14.08
CA GLN A 205 11.78 -23.62 -13.52
C GLN A 205 11.02 -24.82 -12.90
N ALA A 206 11.12 -26.00 -13.51
CA ALA A 206 10.45 -27.21 -13.04
C ALA A 206 10.99 -27.69 -11.68
N GLU A 207 12.29 -27.50 -11.40
CA GLU A 207 12.88 -27.83 -10.09
C GLU A 207 12.40 -26.85 -9.02
N LEU A 208 12.30 -25.56 -9.33
CA LEU A 208 11.77 -24.55 -8.41
C LEU A 208 10.28 -24.79 -8.10
N ASP A 209 9.51 -25.19 -9.10
CA ASP A 209 8.11 -25.56 -8.94
C ASP A 209 7.96 -26.85 -8.12
N ALA A 210 8.87 -27.82 -8.28
CA ALA A 210 8.92 -29.01 -7.43
C ALA A 210 9.23 -28.68 -5.96
N TRP A 211 10.06 -27.67 -5.72
CA TRP A 211 10.31 -27.12 -4.37
C TRP A 211 9.20 -26.19 -3.87
N GLN A 212 8.15 -25.96 -4.66
CA GLN A 212 7.01 -25.10 -4.32
C GLN A 212 7.43 -23.66 -3.98
N LEU A 213 8.49 -23.16 -4.62
CA LEU A 213 8.99 -21.81 -4.41
C LEU A 213 8.15 -20.80 -5.20
N VAL A 214 7.74 -19.73 -4.52
CA VAL A 214 6.94 -18.66 -5.12
C VAL A 214 7.71 -17.35 -5.06
N ARG A 215 7.92 -16.75 -6.21
CA ARG A 215 8.60 -15.45 -6.34
C ARG A 215 7.73 -14.32 -5.77
N VAL A 216 8.24 -13.58 -4.80
CA VAL A 216 7.65 -12.31 -4.36
C VAL A 216 8.02 -11.20 -5.34
N SER A 217 7.05 -10.38 -5.70
CA SER A 217 7.25 -9.27 -6.62
C SER A 217 8.10 -8.16 -6.00
N GLU A 218 9.04 -7.60 -6.78
CA GLU A 218 9.85 -6.44 -6.38
C GLU A 218 9.00 -5.19 -6.13
N ASP A 219 7.84 -5.14 -6.78
CA ASP A 219 6.87 -4.07 -6.64
C ASP A 219 6.07 -4.19 -5.34
N PHE A 220 6.17 -5.28 -4.57
CA PHE A 220 5.46 -5.43 -3.29
C PHE A 220 5.93 -4.39 -2.26
N ARG A 221 4.98 -3.67 -1.66
CA ARG A 221 5.25 -2.66 -0.62
C ARG A 221 4.20 -2.75 0.48
N VAL A 222 4.56 -2.31 1.69
CA VAL A 222 3.64 -2.28 2.82
C VAL A 222 3.44 -0.85 3.33
N ILE A 223 2.18 -0.48 3.56
CA ILE A 223 1.80 0.74 4.26
C ILE A 223 1.07 0.33 5.53
N ALA A 224 1.75 0.46 6.67
CA ALA A 224 1.15 0.23 7.98
C ALA A 224 0.47 1.52 8.49
N LEU A 225 -0.69 1.37 9.10
CA LEU A 225 -1.46 2.41 9.77
C LEU A 225 -1.58 2.01 11.24
N GLY A 226 -1.06 2.84 12.13
CA GLY A 226 -1.06 2.51 13.56
C GLY A 226 -1.21 3.70 14.48
N LEU A 227 -1.65 3.43 15.69
CA LEU A 227 -1.79 4.44 16.74
C LEU A 227 -0.53 4.48 17.60
N PRO A 228 -0.07 5.67 18.03
CA PRO A 228 1.00 5.77 19.01
C PRO A 228 0.49 5.25 20.37
N SER A 229 1.06 4.14 20.84
CA SER A 229 0.94 3.66 22.23
C SER A 229 2.09 4.27 23.05
N PRO A 230 1.87 4.77 24.29
CA PRO A 230 0.72 4.52 25.18
C PRO A 230 -0.45 5.52 25.07
N ARG A 231 -0.40 6.52 24.17
CA ARG A 231 -1.44 7.56 24.08
C ARG A 231 -2.84 7.00 23.77
N TYR A 232 -2.90 5.89 23.04
CA TYR A 232 -4.12 5.19 22.67
C TYR A 232 -4.03 3.70 23.05
N PRO A 233 -5.17 3.01 23.29
CA PRO A 233 -5.17 1.61 23.67
C PRO A 233 -4.55 0.73 22.58
N GLY A 234 -3.58 -0.07 22.96
CA GLY A 234 -2.85 -0.96 22.06
C GLY A 234 -1.48 -1.31 22.62
N HIS A 235 -0.86 -2.33 22.06
CA HIS A 235 0.49 -2.72 22.39
C HIS A 235 1.48 -1.81 21.66
N PRO A 236 2.55 -1.35 22.32
CA PRO A 236 3.63 -0.69 21.60
C PRO A 236 4.19 -1.66 20.57
N LEU A 237 4.47 -1.17 19.37
CA LEU A 237 5.12 -2.00 18.35
C LEU A 237 6.50 -2.44 18.86
N ASP A 238 6.79 -3.72 18.69
CA ASP A 238 8.10 -4.27 19.03
C ASP A 238 9.20 -3.49 18.30
N PRO A 239 10.32 -3.17 18.98
CA PRO A 239 11.41 -2.40 18.37
C PRO A 239 11.90 -2.95 17.02
N PRO A 240 12.07 -4.27 16.81
CA PRO A 240 12.45 -4.83 15.52
C PRO A 240 11.45 -4.49 14.41
N LEU A 241 10.16 -4.71 14.65
CA LEU A 241 9.10 -4.45 13.68
C LEU A 241 9.00 -2.96 13.36
N ARG A 242 9.03 -2.11 14.41
CA ARG A 242 8.99 -0.65 14.26
C ARG A 242 10.12 -0.11 13.39
N SER A 243 11.30 -0.70 13.50
CA SER A 243 12.51 -0.25 12.79
C SER A 243 12.51 -0.62 11.29
N ARG A 244 11.63 -1.54 10.86
CA ARG A 244 11.45 -1.89 9.43
C ARG A 244 10.71 -0.83 8.65
N PHE A 245 9.95 0.02 9.33
CA PHE A 245 9.18 1.07 8.70
C PHE A 245 9.85 2.42 8.77
N GLN A 246 9.60 3.21 7.73
CA GLN A 246 9.79 4.66 7.79
C GLN A 246 8.52 5.26 8.38
N ALA A 247 8.63 5.87 9.55
CA ALA A 247 7.47 6.44 10.23
C ALA A 247 7.21 7.90 9.85
N ARG A 248 5.94 8.25 9.65
CA ARG A 248 5.48 9.64 9.53
C ARG A 248 4.27 9.86 10.42
N TYR A 249 4.37 10.86 11.29
CA TYR A 249 3.25 11.30 12.11
C TYR A 249 2.29 12.18 11.29
N ILE A 250 0.99 11.88 11.38
CA ILE A 250 -0.10 12.60 10.75
C ILE A 250 -0.91 13.28 11.85
N PRO A 251 -0.91 14.63 11.91
CA PRO A 251 -1.65 15.36 12.93
C PRO A 251 -3.16 15.28 12.70
N PHE A 252 -3.92 15.59 13.75
CA PHE A 252 -5.35 15.80 13.64
C PHE A 252 -5.66 16.88 12.60
N SER A 253 -6.81 16.74 11.93
CA SER A 253 -7.39 17.89 11.24
C SER A 253 -7.98 18.78 12.31
N THR A 254 -7.34 19.90 12.61
CA THR A 254 -7.99 20.97 13.36
C THR A 254 -9.13 21.45 12.48
N PHE A 255 -10.36 21.02 12.78
CA PHE A 255 -11.52 21.70 12.25
C PHE A 255 -11.52 23.06 12.93
N GLU A 256 -11.02 24.09 12.25
CA GLU A 256 -11.44 25.45 12.58
C GLU A 256 -12.94 25.49 12.29
N VAL A 257 -13.73 25.53 13.36
CA VAL A 257 -15.15 25.84 13.27
C VAL A 257 -15.24 27.27 12.77
N SER A 258 -15.37 27.43 11.46
CA SER A 258 -15.71 28.68 10.80
C SER A 258 -17.16 29.03 11.05
#